data_AF-A0ABF7RP94-F1
#
_entry.id   AF-A0ABF7RP94-F1
#
_cell.length_a   1.000
_cell.length_b   1.000
_cell.length_c   1.000
_cell.angle_alpha   90.00
_cell.angle_beta   90.00
_cell.angle_gamma   90.00
#
_symmetry.space_group_name_H-M   'P 1'
#
loop_
_entity.id
_entity.type
_entity.pdbx_description
1 polymer ?
#
loop_
_entity_poly.entity_id
_entity_poly.type
_entity_poly.pdbx_seq_one_letter_code
_entity_poly.pdbx_strand_id
1 'polypeptide(L)'
;MNNLFFPALLTGIFCYLGAIETPWLFGMTGGFYIVGRPLVAGLLVGLAFGDIKNGILCGLAVQAVFIANLSTGGATNSEITYAAYGGIGLAMATTKNPAIAVTLAILIGQTFGLIFYNGRMALYSFWNTRAENAAHNNDDRGIILNHLVYPQITTFLLRAVPVFLAIYYGKGLVNWLINSIPAIVTHIIQVLGGVLPALGIAMLMSIVIKNKSHFIFFFVGFVLLAFAKLSMIAIVFISALVAYLYYMATGKSSASTATSSANNAEQAVDNDDEYEDEDLF
;
A
#
# COMPACT_ATOMS: atom_id res chain seq x y z
N MET A 1 -24.61 21.56 13.01
CA MET A 1 -23.61 20.56 13.44
C MET A 1 -23.52 19.52 12.33
N ASN A 2 -22.49 19.54 11.49
CA ASN A 2 -22.35 18.53 10.43
C ASN A 2 -22.20 17.16 11.10
N ASN A 3 -23.16 16.27 10.86
CA ASN A 3 -23.26 15.01 11.57
C ASN A 3 -22.15 14.07 11.06
N LEU A 4 -20.99 14.07 11.72
CA LEU A 4 -19.83 13.25 11.38
C LEU A 4 -20.10 11.75 11.46
N PHE A 5 -21.24 11.36 12.04
CA PHE A 5 -21.63 9.97 12.20
C PHE A 5 -21.63 9.19 10.87
N PHE A 6 -22.34 9.70 9.87
CA PHE A 6 -22.47 9.01 8.59
C PHE A 6 -21.14 8.96 7.81
N PRO A 7 -20.39 10.07 7.65
CA PRO A 7 -19.07 10.03 7.02
C PRO A 7 -18.08 9.11 7.75
N ALA A 8 -18.04 9.15 9.09
CA ALA A 8 -17.15 8.31 9.88
C ALA A 8 -17.52 6.82 9.74
N LEU A 9 -18.80 6.48 9.76
CA LEU A 9 -19.29 5.11 9.66
C LEU A 9 -18.91 4.51 8.30
N LEU A 10 -19.19 5.26 7.23
CA LEU A 10 -18.89 4.84 5.88
C LEU A 10 -17.38 4.68 5.65
N THR A 11 -16.57 5.58 6.22
CA THR A 11 -15.10 5.49 6.19
C THR A 11 -14.59 4.25 6.92
N GLY A 12 -15.17 3.91 8.08
CA GLY A 12 -14.84 2.67 8.81
C GLY A 12 -15.20 1.41 8.03
N ILE A 13 -16.39 1.37 7.41
CA ILE A 13 -16.83 0.24 6.58
C ILE A 13 -15.90 0.07 5.38
N PHE A 14 -15.56 1.14 4.67
CA PHE A 14 -14.63 1.05 3.53
C PHE A 14 -13.20 0.70 3.96
N CYS A 15 -12.76 1.09 5.16
CA CYS A 15 -11.50 0.62 5.72
C CYS A 15 -11.48 -0.91 5.90
N TYR A 16 -12.61 -1.50 6.31
CA TYR A 16 -12.75 -2.95 6.37
C TYR A 16 -12.77 -3.57 4.97
N LEU A 17 -13.58 -3.03 4.05
CA LEU A 17 -13.68 -3.55 2.69
C LEU A 17 -12.37 -3.46 1.90
N GLY A 18 -11.51 -2.48 2.21
CA GLY A 18 -10.18 -2.31 1.64
C GLY A 18 -9.09 -3.18 2.29
N ALA A 19 -9.44 -4.09 3.21
CA ALA A 19 -8.48 -4.99 3.84
C ALA A 19 -8.08 -6.15 2.91
N ILE A 20 -6.84 -6.63 3.04
CA ILE A 20 -6.26 -7.71 2.22
C ILE A 20 -7.01 -9.04 2.31
N GLU A 21 -7.70 -9.26 3.42
CA GLU A 21 -8.30 -10.55 3.77
C GLU A 21 -9.80 -10.55 3.52
N THR A 22 -10.34 -9.42 3.06
CA THR A 22 -11.77 -9.27 2.83
C THR A 22 -12.16 -9.81 1.46
N PRO A 23 -13.04 -10.83 1.37
CA PRO A 23 -13.37 -11.47 0.09
C PRO A 23 -14.38 -10.68 -0.74
N TRP A 24 -15.14 -9.75 -0.13
CA TRP A 24 -16.35 -9.16 -0.71
C TRP A 24 -16.13 -8.34 -1.99
N LEU A 25 -14.96 -7.71 -2.14
CA LEU A 25 -14.63 -6.86 -3.27
C LEU A 25 -13.60 -7.54 -4.19
N PHE A 26 -13.92 -8.72 -4.73
CA PHE A 26 -12.99 -9.50 -5.56
C PHE A 26 -11.68 -9.84 -4.84
N GLY A 27 -11.77 -10.14 -3.53
CA GLY A 27 -10.64 -10.50 -2.69
C GLY A 27 -9.53 -9.46 -2.66
N MET A 28 -8.28 -9.92 -2.75
CA MET A 28 -7.09 -9.07 -2.69
C MET A 28 -7.05 -8.02 -3.80
N THR A 29 -7.49 -8.37 -5.02
CA THR A 29 -7.38 -7.51 -6.20
C THR A 29 -8.28 -6.29 -6.10
N GLY A 30 -9.58 -6.47 -5.83
CA GLY A 30 -10.50 -5.33 -5.72
C GLY A 30 -10.53 -4.69 -4.33
N GLY A 31 -10.31 -5.48 -3.26
CA GLY A 31 -10.24 -4.99 -1.89
C GLY A 31 -8.97 -4.20 -1.67
N PHE A 32 -7.84 -4.87 -1.50
CA PHE A 32 -6.59 -4.24 -1.05
C PHE A 32 -5.87 -3.41 -2.11
N TYR A 33 -5.79 -3.90 -3.35
CA TYR A 33 -5.07 -3.18 -4.41
C TYR A 33 -5.85 -2.03 -5.04
N ILE A 34 -7.18 -2.02 -4.92
CA ILE A 34 -8.02 -0.92 -5.42
C ILE A 34 -8.56 -0.12 -4.22
N VAL A 35 -9.52 -0.65 -3.48
CA VAL A 35 -10.22 0.09 -2.42
C VAL A 35 -9.32 0.42 -1.22
N GLY A 36 -8.32 -0.41 -0.93
CA GLY A 36 -7.34 -0.20 0.14
C GLY A 36 -6.30 0.89 -0.16
N ARG A 37 -6.20 1.36 -1.42
CA ARG A 37 -5.17 2.33 -1.80
C ARG A 37 -5.63 3.78 -1.56
N PRO A 38 -4.73 4.64 -1.04
CA PRO A 38 -5.07 6.02 -0.67
C PRO A 38 -5.80 6.86 -1.72
N LEU A 39 -5.52 6.69 -3.01
CA LEU A 39 -6.20 7.43 -4.07
C LEU A 39 -7.70 7.11 -4.13
N VAL A 40 -8.05 5.82 -4.15
CA VAL A 40 -9.45 5.34 -4.18
C VAL A 40 -10.11 5.59 -2.83
N ALA A 41 -9.40 5.35 -1.73
CA ALA A 41 -9.88 5.69 -0.39
C ALA A 41 -10.22 7.18 -0.28
N GLY A 42 -9.38 8.08 -0.82
CA GLY A 42 -9.66 9.52 -0.83
C GLY A 42 -10.89 9.90 -1.64
N LEU A 43 -11.16 9.22 -2.76
CA LEU A 43 -12.41 9.36 -3.50
C LEU A 43 -13.62 8.93 -2.66
N LEU A 44 -13.56 7.74 -2.03
CA LEU A 44 -14.65 7.18 -1.23
C LEU A 44 -14.92 8.02 0.04
N VAL A 45 -13.87 8.48 0.71
CA VAL A 45 -13.98 9.41 1.84
C VAL A 45 -14.51 10.77 1.35
N GLY A 46 -14.04 11.28 0.22
CA GLY A 46 -14.57 12.51 -0.38
C GLY A 46 -16.08 12.44 -0.65
N LEU A 47 -16.56 11.30 -1.18
CA LEU A 47 -17.98 11.02 -1.36
C LEU A 47 -18.73 10.97 -0.02
N ALA A 48 -18.17 10.29 0.97
CA ALA A 48 -18.77 10.19 2.32
C ALA A 48 -18.93 11.56 2.99
N PHE A 49 -17.99 12.48 2.77
CA PHE A 49 -17.99 13.83 3.33
C PHE A 49 -18.68 14.88 2.42
N GLY A 50 -19.14 14.50 1.23
CA GLY A 50 -19.75 15.41 0.25
C GLY A 50 -18.78 16.40 -0.39
N ASP A 51 -17.47 16.18 -0.28
CA ASP A 51 -16.40 17.04 -0.78
C ASP A 51 -15.34 16.20 -1.50
N ILE A 52 -15.70 15.81 -2.73
CA ILE A 52 -14.91 14.91 -3.57
C ILE A 52 -13.55 15.52 -3.92
N LYS A 53 -13.51 16.82 -4.23
CA LYS A 53 -12.28 17.49 -4.67
C LYS A 53 -11.22 17.43 -3.58
N ASN A 54 -11.56 17.82 -2.35
CA ASN A 54 -10.60 17.79 -1.26
C ASN A 54 -10.25 16.35 -0.85
N GLY A 55 -11.20 15.41 -0.94
CA GLY A 55 -10.95 13.99 -0.71
C GLY A 55 -9.92 13.41 -1.67
N ILE A 56 -10.06 13.66 -2.98
CA ILE A 56 -9.10 13.21 -4.00
C ILE A 56 -7.74 13.87 -3.80
N LEU A 57 -7.67 15.17 -3.51
CA LEU A 57 -6.40 15.87 -3.26
C LEU A 57 -5.66 15.30 -2.04
N CYS A 58 -6.39 15.01 -0.95
CA CYS A 58 -5.81 14.35 0.21
C CYS A 58 -5.36 12.91 -0.12
N GLY A 59 -6.18 12.15 -0.86
CA GLY A 59 -5.86 10.80 -1.30
C GLY A 59 -4.62 10.74 -2.18
N LEU A 60 -4.47 11.68 -3.12
CA LEU A 60 -3.31 11.79 -3.99
C LEU A 60 -2.03 12.13 -3.22
N ALA A 61 -2.12 13.05 -2.26
CA ALA A 61 -0.98 13.39 -1.41
C ALA A 61 -0.54 12.19 -0.56
N VAL A 62 -1.48 11.48 0.06
CA VAL A 62 -1.18 10.26 0.83
C VAL A 62 -0.64 9.16 -0.09
N GLN A 63 -1.24 8.93 -1.25
CA GLN A 63 -0.78 7.93 -2.22
C GLN A 63 0.68 8.14 -2.62
N ALA A 64 1.09 9.39 -2.83
CA ALA A 64 2.44 9.72 -3.25
C ALA A 64 3.50 9.34 -2.20
N VAL A 65 3.17 9.43 -0.90
CA VAL A 65 4.08 9.02 0.19
C VAL A 65 4.13 7.51 0.33
N PHE A 66 2.98 6.85 0.19
CA PHE A 66 2.85 5.40 0.35
C PHE A 66 3.07 4.62 -0.95
N ILE A 67 3.54 5.27 -2.03
CA ILE A 67 3.71 4.65 -3.35
C ILE A 67 4.72 3.49 -3.33
N ALA A 68 5.70 3.55 -2.42
CA ALA A 68 6.71 2.52 -2.22
C ALA A 68 6.35 1.47 -1.16
N ASN A 69 5.20 1.59 -0.51
CA ASN A 69 4.86 0.68 0.57
C ASN A 69 4.53 -0.71 0.00
N LEU A 70 5.47 -1.64 0.20
CA LEU A 70 5.36 -3.05 -0.12
C LEU A 70 5.47 -3.86 1.18
N SER A 71 4.62 -4.87 1.34
CA SER A 71 4.67 -5.79 2.47
C SER A 71 5.38 -7.06 2.01
N THR A 72 6.57 -7.33 2.54
CA THR A 72 7.35 -8.55 2.28
C THR A 72 7.56 -9.33 3.59
N GLY A 73 7.38 -10.64 3.56
CA GLY A 73 7.73 -11.53 4.68
C GLY A 73 6.84 -11.44 5.93
N GLY A 74 5.55 -11.08 5.81
CA GLY A 74 4.60 -11.08 6.93
C GLY A 74 4.74 -9.93 7.96
N ALA A 75 5.89 -9.25 7.98
CA ALA A 75 6.09 -7.99 8.68
C ALA A 75 5.71 -6.81 7.78
N THR A 76 4.92 -5.88 8.31
CA THR A 76 4.56 -4.65 7.60
C THR A 76 5.08 -3.45 8.38
N ASN A 77 5.76 -2.50 7.73
CA ASN A 77 6.27 -1.29 8.38
C ASN A 77 5.18 -0.22 8.54
N SER A 78 4.06 -0.37 7.85
CA SER A 78 2.90 0.52 7.98
C SER A 78 1.66 -0.11 7.35
N GLU A 79 0.53 -0.01 8.04
CA GLU A 79 -0.74 -0.48 7.52
C GLU A 79 -1.40 0.62 6.68
N ILE A 80 -1.30 0.48 5.35
CA ILE A 80 -1.69 1.51 4.37
C ILE A 80 -3.19 1.79 4.36
N THR A 81 -4.04 0.80 4.63
CA THR A 81 -5.49 0.97 4.56
C THR A 81 -5.99 1.77 5.78
N TYR A 82 -5.44 1.56 6.97
CA TYR A 82 -5.68 2.42 8.14
C TYR A 82 -5.11 3.83 7.92
N ALA A 83 -3.92 3.93 7.34
CA ALA A 83 -3.32 5.23 6.97
C ALA A 83 -4.26 6.03 6.05
N ALA A 84 -4.77 5.37 5.01
CA ALA A 84 -5.65 5.95 4.02
C ALA A 84 -6.98 6.38 4.65
N TYR A 85 -7.78 5.45 5.17
CA TYR A 85 -9.12 5.77 5.64
C TYR A 85 -9.12 6.59 6.94
N GLY A 86 -8.25 6.25 7.89
CA GLY A 86 -8.13 6.99 9.14
C GLY A 86 -7.53 8.39 8.94
N GLY A 87 -6.39 8.49 8.25
CA GLY A 87 -5.69 9.75 8.02
C GLY A 87 -6.46 10.72 7.14
N ILE A 88 -6.95 10.24 5.98
CA ILE A 88 -7.74 11.08 5.06
C ILE A 88 -9.07 11.43 5.70
N GLY A 89 -9.77 10.47 6.33
CA GLY A 89 -11.05 10.73 7.00
C GLY A 89 -10.95 11.79 8.10
N LEU A 90 -9.89 11.72 8.90
CA LEU A 90 -9.67 12.67 10.00
C LEU A 90 -9.26 14.06 9.49
N ALA A 91 -8.46 14.13 8.42
CA ALA A 91 -8.15 15.39 7.74
C ALA A 91 -9.40 16.02 7.11
N MET A 92 -10.26 15.22 6.47
CA MET A 92 -11.51 15.67 5.88
C MET A 92 -12.52 16.17 6.91
N ALA A 93 -12.50 15.61 8.12
CA ALA A 93 -13.33 16.05 9.25
C ALA A 93 -12.87 17.37 9.89
N THR A 94 -11.64 17.82 9.59
CA THR A 94 -10.98 18.95 10.27
C THR A 94 -10.58 20.04 9.30
N THR A 95 -9.42 19.91 8.65
CA THR A 95 -8.77 20.98 7.87
C THR A 95 -8.94 20.84 6.36
N LYS A 96 -9.18 19.62 5.88
CA LYS A 96 -9.19 19.26 4.44
C LYS A 96 -7.88 19.60 3.72
N ASN A 97 -6.79 19.78 4.46
CA ASN A 97 -5.49 20.14 3.89
C ASN A 97 -4.70 18.86 3.54
N PRO A 98 -4.23 18.70 2.29
CA PRO A 98 -3.49 17.50 1.87
C PRO A 98 -2.21 17.23 2.68
N ALA A 99 -1.46 18.26 3.09
CA ALA A 99 -0.25 18.06 3.89
C ALA A 99 -0.59 17.51 5.29
N ILE A 100 -1.66 18.01 5.90
CA ILE A 100 -2.15 17.50 7.18
C ILE A 100 -2.69 16.07 7.03
N ALA A 101 -3.36 15.76 5.91
CA ALA A 101 -3.80 14.41 5.62
C ALA A 101 -2.63 13.43 5.55
N VAL A 102 -1.50 13.82 4.94
CA VAL A 102 -0.28 13.00 4.92
C VAL A 102 0.27 12.79 6.32
N THR A 103 0.40 13.85 7.13
CA THR A 103 0.91 13.73 8.51
C THR A 103 0.03 12.80 9.35
N LEU A 104 -1.30 12.97 9.28
CA LEU A 104 -2.26 12.13 10.00
C LEU A 104 -2.25 10.69 9.49
N ALA A 105 -2.11 10.48 8.18
CA ALA A 105 -2.01 9.14 7.58
C ALA A 105 -0.74 8.42 8.02
N ILE A 106 0.41 9.09 8.07
CA ILE A 106 1.66 8.51 8.58
C ILE A 106 1.47 8.12 10.05
N LEU A 107 0.98 9.06 10.88
CA LEU A 107 0.74 8.80 12.30
C LEU A 107 -0.18 7.58 12.50
N ILE A 108 -1.36 7.59 11.88
CA ILE A 108 -2.35 6.51 12.02
C ILE A 108 -1.82 5.21 11.43
N GLY A 109 -1.23 5.22 10.24
CA GLY A 109 -0.74 4.02 9.56
C GLY A 109 0.43 3.34 10.26
N GLN A 110 1.36 4.12 10.82
CA GLN A 110 2.56 3.59 11.47
C GLN A 110 2.37 3.27 12.96
N THR A 111 1.41 3.90 13.64
CA THR A 111 1.19 3.64 15.08
C THR A 111 -0.08 2.80 15.30
N PHE A 112 -1.24 3.41 15.16
CA PHE A 112 -2.54 2.77 15.41
C PHE A 112 -2.78 1.58 14.47
N GLY A 113 -2.52 1.73 13.18
CA GLY A 113 -2.72 0.70 12.16
C GLY A 113 -1.90 -0.55 12.46
N LEU A 114 -0.66 -0.37 12.91
CA LEU A 114 0.22 -1.46 13.35
C LEU A 114 -0.25 -2.12 14.64
N ILE A 115 -0.72 -1.35 15.63
CA ILE A 115 -1.29 -1.90 16.86
C ILE A 115 -2.48 -2.82 16.55
N PHE A 116 -3.42 -2.37 15.72
CA PHE A 116 -4.62 -3.13 15.38
C PHE A 116 -4.29 -4.29 14.44
N TYR A 117 -3.32 -4.13 13.53
CA TYR A 117 -2.83 -5.20 12.69
C TYR A 117 -2.22 -6.35 13.53
N ASN A 118 -1.31 -6.04 14.45
CA ASN A 118 -0.66 -7.05 15.29
C ASN A 118 -1.66 -7.69 16.27
N GLY A 119 -2.54 -6.89 16.90
CA GLY A 119 -3.60 -7.42 17.75
C GLY A 119 -4.53 -8.37 16.99
N ARG A 120 -4.86 -8.06 15.74
CA ARG A 120 -5.62 -8.95 14.86
C ARG A 120 -4.86 -10.24 14.55
N MET A 121 -3.57 -10.17 14.24
CA MET A 121 -2.75 -11.37 14.00
C MET A 121 -2.70 -12.29 15.23
N ALA A 122 -2.65 -11.71 16.43
CA ALA A 122 -2.78 -12.49 17.66
C ALA A 122 -4.15 -13.18 17.80
N LEU A 123 -5.25 -12.48 17.49
CA LEU A 123 -6.59 -13.09 17.50
C LEU A 123 -6.77 -14.16 16.41
N TYR A 124 -6.09 -14.01 15.28
CA TYR A 124 -6.12 -15.01 14.22
C TYR A 124 -5.46 -16.31 14.62
N SER A 125 -4.38 -16.25 15.40
CA SER A 125 -3.77 -17.45 15.97
C SER A 125 -4.79 -18.26 16.78
N PHE A 126 -5.62 -17.59 17.59
CA PHE A 126 -6.68 -18.25 18.35
C PHE A 126 -7.73 -18.93 17.45
N TRP A 127 -8.19 -18.25 16.39
CA TRP A 127 -9.14 -18.83 15.44
C TRP A 127 -8.54 -20.00 14.66
N ASN A 128 -7.25 -19.91 14.33
CA ASN A 128 -6.54 -20.96 13.61
C ASN A 128 -6.43 -22.24 14.45
N THR A 129 -6.07 -22.15 15.73
CA THR A 129 -6.06 -23.32 16.64
C THR A 129 -7.43 -23.97 16.74
N ARG A 130 -8.51 -23.17 16.71
CA ARG A 130 -9.88 -23.69 16.75
C ARG A 130 -10.28 -24.36 15.43
N ALA A 131 -9.82 -23.83 14.30
CA ALA A 131 -10.02 -24.45 12.99
C ALA A 131 -9.25 -25.79 12.87
N GLU A 132 -8.03 -25.85 13.39
CA GLU A 132 -7.22 -27.08 13.46
C GLU A 132 -7.92 -28.17 14.30
N ASN A 133 -8.43 -27.81 15.47
CA ASN A 133 -9.23 -28.74 16.29
C ASN A 133 -10.51 -29.21 15.58
N ALA A 134 -11.16 -28.36 14.78
CA ALA A 134 -12.31 -28.78 13.99
C ALA A 134 -11.91 -29.76 12.87
N ALA A 135 -10.75 -29.54 12.24
CA ALA A 135 -10.19 -30.43 11.24
C ALA A 135 -9.86 -31.81 11.81
N HIS A 136 -9.25 -31.88 13.01
CA HIS A 136 -8.97 -33.16 13.67
C HIS A 136 -10.23 -33.97 14.00
N ASN A 137 -11.37 -33.29 14.19
CA ASN A 137 -12.65 -33.92 14.48
C ASN A 137 -13.51 -34.14 13.22
N ASN A 138 -13.00 -33.88 12.02
CA ASN A 138 -13.75 -33.89 10.76
C ASN A 138 -15.05 -33.07 10.81
N ASP A 139 -15.04 -31.93 11.51
CA ASP A 139 -16.17 -31.00 11.58
C ASP A 139 -16.03 -29.90 10.51
N ASP A 140 -16.53 -30.18 9.31
CA ASP A 140 -16.52 -29.25 8.17
C ASP A 140 -17.18 -27.90 8.51
N ARG A 141 -18.24 -27.92 9.32
CA ARG A 141 -18.95 -26.70 9.72
C ARG A 141 -18.11 -25.88 10.68
N GLY A 142 -17.42 -26.54 11.61
CA GLY A 142 -16.44 -25.93 12.50
C GLY A 142 -15.31 -25.26 11.73
N ILE A 143 -14.78 -25.89 10.68
CA ILE A 143 -13.74 -25.30 9.82
C ILE A 143 -14.25 -24.02 9.16
N ILE A 144 -15.42 -24.06 8.51
CA ILE A 144 -15.98 -22.89 7.81
C ILE A 144 -16.21 -21.72 8.78
N LEU A 145 -16.78 -21.98 9.95
CA LEU A 145 -17.07 -20.91 10.92
C LEU A 145 -15.80 -20.29 11.48
N ASN A 146 -14.80 -21.10 11.85
CA ASN A 146 -13.56 -20.63 12.47
C ASN A 146 -12.55 -20.07 11.46
N HIS A 147 -12.63 -20.45 10.18
CA HIS A 147 -11.74 -19.96 9.14
C HIS A 147 -12.31 -18.75 8.39
N LEU A 148 -13.63 -18.69 8.16
CA LEU A 148 -14.25 -17.66 7.33
C LEU A 148 -15.05 -16.65 8.15
N VAL A 149 -15.95 -17.11 9.03
CA VAL A 149 -16.96 -16.22 9.65
C VAL A 149 -16.40 -15.44 10.83
N TYR A 150 -15.83 -16.13 11.84
CA TYR A 150 -15.35 -15.47 13.05
C TYR A 150 -14.13 -14.57 12.82
N PRO A 151 -13.12 -14.96 12.02
CA PRO A 151 -12.02 -14.06 11.68
C PRO A 151 -12.50 -12.81 10.97
N GLN A 152 -13.50 -12.94 10.08
CA GLN A 152 -13.99 -11.81 9.32
C GLN A 152 -14.81 -10.82 10.16
N ILE A 153 -15.59 -11.33 11.13
CA ILE A 153 -16.24 -10.49 12.14
C ILE A 153 -15.19 -9.76 12.99
N THR A 154 -14.14 -10.48 13.41
CA THR A 154 -13.04 -9.90 14.19
C THR A 154 -12.36 -8.77 13.42
N THR A 155 -12.11 -8.98 12.12
CA THR A 155 -11.50 -7.99 11.23
C THR A 155 -12.40 -6.80 10.98
N PHE A 156 -13.71 -7.01 10.82
CA PHE A 156 -14.67 -5.92 10.76
C PHE A 156 -14.60 -5.04 12.00
N LEU A 157 -14.64 -5.66 13.20
CA LEU A 157 -14.61 -4.91 14.45
C LEU A 157 -13.28 -4.17 14.65
N LEU A 158 -12.14 -4.83 14.41
CA LEU A 158 -10.83 -4.21 14.60
C LEU A 158 -10.50 -3.14 13.56
N ARG A 159 -11.11 -3.17 12.36
CA ARG A 159 -10.88 -2.14 11.34
C ARG A 159 -11.89 -1.01 11.39
N ALA A 160 -13.18 -1.36 11.32
CA ALA A 160 -14.24 -0.38 11.15
C ALA A 160 -14.44 0.44 12.42
N VAL A 161 -14.41 -0.19 13.60
CA VAL A 161 -14.69 0.50 14.87
C VAL A 161 -13.60 1.51 15.23
N PRO A 162 -12.29 1.18 15.20
CA PRO A 162 -11.27 2.17 15.53
C PRO A 162 -11.23 3.34 14.56
N VAL A 163 -11.41 3.11 13.25
CA VAL A 163 -11.44 4.19 12.26
C VAL A 163 -12.67 5.08 12.45
N PHE A 164 -13.84 4.48 12.68
CA PHE A 164 -15.05 5.21 13.02
C PHE A 164 -14.85 6.11 14.25
N LEU A 165 -14.35 5.52 15.35
CA LEU A 165 -14.12 6.24 16.60
C LEU A 165 -13.08 7.35 16.43
N ALA A 166 -12.00 7.08 15.70
CA ALA A 166 -10.95 8.05 15.43
C ALA A 166 -11.50 9.26 14.65
N ILE A 167 -12.35 9.06 13.65
CA ILE A 167 -12.91 10.17 12.86
C ILE A 167 -14.00 10.90 13.63
N TYR A 168 -14.89 10.16 14.31
CA TYR A 168 -16.04 10.73 15.00
C TYR A 168 -15.63 11.56 16.22
N TYR A 169 -14.69 11.05 17.04
CA TYR A 169 -14.23 11.72 18.27
C TYR A 169 -12.89 12.47 18.09
N GLY A 170 -12.08 12.13 17.09
CA GLY A 170 -10.73 12.68 16.94
C GLY A 170 -10.69 14.12 16.46
N LYS A 171 -11.81 14.71 16.02
CA LYS A 171 -11.85 16.13 15.64
C LYS A 171 -11.34 17.05 16.75
N GLY A 172 -11.69 16.76 18.01
CA GLY A 172 -11.23 17.54 19.17
C GLY A 172 -9.72 17.45 19.35
N LEU A 173 -9.16 16.23 19.27
CA LEU A 173 -7.72 15.98 19.37
C LEU A 173 -6.94 16.71 18.26
N VAL A 174 -7.42 16.64 17.02
CA VAL A 174 -6.77 17.28 15.87
C VAL A 174 -6.84 18.81 15.97
N ASN A 175 -7.99 19.35 16.35
CA ASN A 175 -8.13 20.79 16.57
C ASN A 175 -7.20 21.27 17.69
N TRP A 176 -7.11 20.53 18.80
CA TRP A 176 -6.16 20.83 19.87
C TRP A 176 -4.72 20.79 19.37
N LEU A 177 -4.36 19.77 18.60
CA LEU A 177 -3.02 19.62 18.04
C LEU A 177 -2.68 20.80 17.12
N ILE A 178 -3.56 21.16 16.19
CA ILE A 178 -3.33 22.28 15.26
C ILE A 178 -3.26 23.61 15.99
N ASN A 179 -4.14 23.85 16.96
CA ASN A 179 -4.18 25.13 17.69
C ASN A 179 -3.01 25.28 18.67
N SER A 180 -2.41 24.18 19.13
CA SER A 180 -1.23 24.19 20.00
C SER A 180 0.08 24.33 19.21
N ILE A 181 0.05 24.09 17.90
CA ILE A 181 1.21 24.15 17.03
C ILE A 181 1.34 25.58 16.46
N PRO A 182 2.50 26.25 16.64
CA PRO A 182 2.74 27.56 16.04
C PRO A 182 2.63 27.52 14.50
N ALA A 183 2.16 28.63 13.90
CA ALA A 183 1.99 28.73 12.45
C ALA A 183 3.28 28.42 11.64
N ILE A 184 4.45 28.68 12.21
CA ILE A 184 5.74 28.33 11.58
C ILE A 184 5.89 26.82 11.41
N VAL A 185 5.42 26.02 12.38
CA VAL A 185 5.52 24.56 12.34
C VAL A 185 4.52 23.98 11.36
N THR A 186 3.30 24.51 11.28
CA THR A 186 2.33 24.08 10.24
C THR A 186 2.83 24.43 8.84
N HIS A 187 3.52 25.55 8.66
CA HIS A 187 4.18 25.89 7.40
C HIS A 187 5.32 24.91 7.06
N ILE A 188 6.16 24.55 8.04
CA ILE A 188 7.21 23.53 7.86
C ILE A 188 6.60 22.19 7.43
N ILE A 189 5.51 21.76 8.08
CA ILE A 189 4.79 20.52 7.72
C ILE A 189 4.27 20.58 6.27
N GLN A 190 3.80 21.74 5.80
CA GLN A 190 3.36 21.91 4.41
C GLN A 190 4.53 21.81 3.43
N VAL A 191 5.65 22.48 3.71
CA VAL A 191 6.85 22.43 2.85
C VAL A 191 7.42 21.02 2.80
N LEU A 192 7.64 20.39 3.96
CA LEU A 192 8.14 19.02 4.04
C LEU A 192 7.16 18.04 3.41
N GLY A 193 5.86 18.22 3.64
CA GLY A 193 4.78 17.44 3.03
C GLY A 193 4.82 17.47 1.50
N GLY A 194 5.18 18.61 0.90
CA GLY A 194 5.37 18.75 -0.54
C GLY A 194 6.57 17.97 -1.10
N VAL A 195 7.56 17.64 -0.26
CA VAL A 195 8.75 16.87 -0.65
C VAL A 195 8.55 15.35 -0.45
N LEU A 196 7.61 14.93 0.39
CA LEU A 196 7.34 13.51 0.66
C LEU A 196 7.06 12.63 -0.58
N PRO A 197 6.38 13.12 -1.65
CA PRO A 197 6.28 12.39 -2.91
C PRO A 197 7.64 11.97 -3.50
N ALA A 198 8.65 12.84 -3.40
CA ALA A 198 9.99 12.54 -3.90
C ALA A 198 10.66 11.41 -3.09
N LEU A 199 10.43 11.37 -1.78
CA LEU A 199 10.91 10.28 -0.92
C LEU A 199 10.26 8.93 -1.31
N GLY A 200 8.96 8.91 -1.60
CA GLY A 200 8.26 7.73 -2.08
C GLY A 200 8.86 7.20 -3.39
N ILE A 201 9.11 8.08 -4.36
CA ILE A 201 9.77 7.70 -5.63
C ILE A 201 11.20 7.21 -5.38
N ALA A 202 11.95 7.85 -4.47
CA ALA A 202 13.31 7.42 -4.12
C ALA A 202 13.36 6.02 -3.50
N MET A 203 12.42 5.69 -2.61
CA MET A 203 12.29 4.34 -2.06
C MET A 203 11.97 3.31 -3.16
N LEU A 204 11.02 3.60 -4.05
CA LEU A 204 10.74 2.73 -5.20
C LEU A 204 11.96 2.53 -6.09
N MET A 205 12.69 3.60 -6.39
CA MET A 205 13.91 3.52 -7.18
C MET A 205 14.95 2.62 -6.51
N SER A 206 15.12 2.71 -5.19
CA SER A 206 16.06 1.85 -4.45
C SER A 206 15.69 0.36 -4.52
N ILE A 207 14.41 0.04 -4.68
CA ILE A 207 13.91 -1.33 -4.83
C ILE A 207 14.09 -1.83 -6.28
N VAL A 208 13.84 -0.98 -7.28
CA VAL A 208 13.87 -1.37 -8.70
C VAL A 208 15.29 -1.34 -9.29
N ILE A 209 16.13 -0.41 -8.84
CA ILE A 209 17.50 -0.24 -9.35
C ILE A 209 18.42 -1.23 -8.63
N LYS A 210 18.58 -2.43 -9.22
CA LYS A 210 19.55 -3.43 -8.77
C LYS A 210 20.99 -3.12 -9.20
N ASN A 211 21.16 -2.50 -10.38
CA ASN A 211 22.46 -2.17 -10.96
C ASN A 211 22.61 -0.66 -11.18
N LYS A 212 23.82 -0.13 -10.97
CA LYS A 212 24.14 1.30 -11.20
C LYS A 212 23.81 1.74 -12.64
N SER A 213 23.93 0.84 -13.61
CA SER A 213 23.59 1.11 -15.01
C SER A 213 22.10 1.40 -15.24
N HIS A 214 21.19 0.93 -14.38
CA HIS A 214 19.76 1.21 -14.55
C HIS A 214 19.40 2.68 -14.31
N PHE A 215 20.27 3.46 -13.65
CA PHE A 215 20.10 4.91 -13.52
C PHE A 215 20.02 5.62 -14.87
N ILE A 216 20.66 5.08 -15.92
CA ILE A 216 20.57 5.63 -17.27
C ILE A 216 19.12 5.65 -17.77
N PHE A 217 18.36 4.58 -17.56
CA PHE A 217 16.95 4.55 -17.95
C PHE A 217 16.10 5.57 -17.19
N PHE A 218 16.38 5.75 -15.89
CA PHE A 218 15.73 6.77 -15.08
C PHE A 218 16.02 8.18 -15.59
N PHE A 219 17.29 8.53 -15.87
CA PHE A 219 17.66 9.85 -16.39
C PHE A 219 17.07 10.12 -17.77
N VAL A 220 17.01 9.13 -18.66
CA VAL A 220 16.34 9.27 -19.96
C VAL A 220 14.85 9.59 -19.77
N GLY A 221 14.16 8.85 -18.89
CA GLY A 221 12.76 9.14 -18.56
C GLY A 221 12.56 10.55 -17.98
N PHE A 222 13.46 10.98 -17.09
CA PHE A 222 13.46 12.34 -16.53
C PHE A 222 13.63 13.41 -17.61
N VAL A 223 14.56 13.23 -18.55
CA VAL A 223 14.79 14.19 -19.65
C VAL A 223 13.56 14.27 -20.57
N LEU A 224 12.95 13.13 -20.89
CA LEU A 224 11.72 13.08 -21.69
C LEU A 224 10.54 13.78 -20.99
N LEU A 225 10.42 13.63 -19.67
CA LEU A 225 9.39 14.31 -18.89
C LEU A 225 9.66 15.83 -18.80
N ALA A 226 10.88 16.23 -18.44
CA ALA A 226 11.21 17.62 -18.12
C ALA A 226 11.37 18.51 -19.36
N PHE A 227 12.03 18.02 -20.41
CA PHE A 227 12.36 18.82 -21.59
C PHE A 227 11.40 18.56 -22.75
N ALA A 228 11.07 17.29 -23.02
CA ALA A 228 10.13 16.96 -24.10
C ALA A 228 8.66 17.12 -23.68
N LYS A 229 8.38 17.36 -22.38
CA LYS A 229 7.03 17.58 -21.82
C LYS A 229 6.04 16.47 -22.20
N LEU A 230 6.53 15.25 -22.38
CA LEU A 230 5.69 14.09 -22.68
C LEU A 230 4.83 13.74 -21.47
N SER A 231 3.61 13.27 -21.71
CA SER A 231 2.75 12.79 -20.63
C SER A 231 3.33 11.51 -20.01
N MET A 232 3.04 11.27 -18.72
CA MET A 232 3.43 10.04 -18.02
C MET A 232 3.00 8.78 -18.79
N ILE A 233 1.81 8.81 -19.40
CA ILE A 233 1.28 7.72 -20.22
C ILE A 233 2.17 7.46 -21.45
N ALA A 234 2.56 8.52 -22.18
CA ALA A 234 3.43 8.38 -23.34
C ALA A 234 4.80 7.81 -22.97
N ILE A 235 5.37 8.26 -21.85
CA ILE A 235 6.66 7.77 -21.34
C ILE A 235 6.56 6.28 -20.99
N VAL A 236 5.47 5.82 -20.37
CA VAL A 236 5.27 4.39 -20.04
C VAL A 236 5.31 3.51 -21.30
N PHE A 237 4.65 3.90 -22.39
CA PHE A 237 4.69 3.12 -23.64
C PHE A 237 6.09 3.10 -24.27
N ILE A 238 6.80 4.22 -24.26
CA ILE A 238 8.19 4.29 -24.74
C ILE A 238 9.10 3.41 -23.88
N SER A 239 8.98 3.51 -22.55
CA SER A 239 9.73 2.69 -21.60
C SER A 239 9.43 1.20 -21.75
N ALA A 240 8.19 0.80 -22.02
CA ALA A 240 7.82 -0.59 -22.26
C ALA A 240 8.49 -1.14 -23.54
N LEU A 241 8.51 -0.36 -24.62
CA LEU A 241 9.21 -0.72 -25.85
C LEU A 241 10.72 -0.88 -25.62
N VAL A 242 11.34 0.09 -24.93
CA VAL A 242 12.77 0.04 -24.61
C VAL A 242 13.10 -1.15 -23.70
N ALA A 243 12.27 -1.43 -22.70
CA ALA A 243 12.43 -2.57 -21.81
C ALA A 243 12.32 -3.90 -22.57
N TYR A 244 11.37 -4.03 -23.49
CA TYR A 244 11.24 -5.22 -24.33
C TYR A 244 12.46 -5.43 -25.24
N LEU A 245 12.95 -4.37 -25.88
CA LEU A 245 14.17 -4.43 -26.70
C LEU A 245 15.40 -4.80 -25.87
N TYR A 246 15.55 -4.20 -24.68
CA TYR A 246 16.63 -4.54 -23.76
C TYR A 246 16.56 -6.00 -23.34
N TYR A 247 15.37 -6.51 -22.98
CA TYR A 247 15.16 -7.91 -22.65
C TYR A 247 15.56 -8.86 -23.80
N MET A 248 15.15 -8.56 -25.04
CA MET A 248 15.54 -9.36 -26.21
C MET A 248 17.05 -9.34 -26.48
N ALA A 249 17.72 -8.21 -26.23
CA ALA A 249 19.15 -8.06 -26.45
C ALA A 249 19.96 -8.80 -25.38
N THR A 250 19.55 -8.73 -24.11
CA THR A 250 20.23 -9.42 -23.00
C THR A 250 19.94 -10.93 -22.98
N GLY A 251 18.71 -11.35 -23.30
CA GLY A 251 18.30 -12.76 -23.32
C GLY A 251 18.95 -13.62 -24.41
N LYS A 252 19.53 -13.01 -25.46
CA LYS A 252 20.28 -13.73 -26.50
C LYS A 252 21.77 -13.93 -26.18
N SER A 253 22.32 -13.25 -25.18
CA SER A 253 23.74 -13.31 -24.88
C SER A 253 24.15 -14.62 -24.17
N SER A 254 23.21 -15.32 -23.52
CA SER A 254 23.51 -16.61 -22.85
C SER A 254 23.54 -17.81 -23.79
N ALA A 255 22.99 -17.69 -25.01
CA ALA A 255 22.91 -18.80 -25.97
C ALA A 255 24.07 -18.84 -27.01
N SER A 256 24.96 -17.83 -27.04
CA SER A 256 25.93 -17.65 -28.13
C SER A 256 27.38 -18.01 -27.78
N THR A 257 27.69 -18.48 -26.57
CA THR A 257 29.09 -18.79 -26.17
C THR A 257 29.46 -20.27 -26.33
N ALA A 258 28.52 -21.15 -26.72
CA ALA A 258 28.74 -22.59 -26.78
C ALA A 258 29.19 -23.13 -28.16
N THR A 259 30.03 -22.42 -28.93
CA THR A 259 30.52 -22.96 -30.23
C THR A 259 32.01 -22.71 -30.50
N SER A 260 32.86 -22.66 -29.47
CA SER A 260 34.32 -22.64 -29.70
C SER A 260 35.08 -23.43 -28.64
N SER A 261 34.85 -24.75 -28.55
CA SER A 261 35.81 -25.75 -28.03
C SER A 261 35.25 -27.14 -28.29
N ALA A 262 35.65 -27.77 -29.40
CA ALA A 262 35.46 -29.19 -29.61
C ALA A 262 36.65 -29.97 -29.01
N ASN A 263 36.33 -31.12 -28.40
CA ASN A 263 37.19 -32.25 -28.00
C ASN A 263 37.58 -32.34 -26.51
N ASN A 264 36.69 -32.93 -25.71
CA ASN A 264 36.89 -34.27 -25.14
C ASN A 264 35.60 -34.74 -24.43
N ALA A 265 35.29 -36.03 -24.58
CA ALA A 265 34.15 -36.77 -24.01
C ALA A 265 34.09 -36.61 -22.46
N GLU A 266 32.96 -36.67 -21.76
CA GLU A 266 31.90 -37.68 -21.72
C GLU A 266 30.66 -37.10 -20.95
N GLN A 267 29.50 -37.75 -21.09
CA GLN A 267 28.16 -37.37 -20.59
C GLN A 267 28.06 -36.97 -19.10
N ALA A 268 27.23 -35.97 -18.75
CA ALA A 268 25.93 -36.18 -18.09
C ALA A 268 25.25 -34.87 -17.59
N VAL A 269 23.93 -34.83 -17.79
CA VAL A 269 22.86 -34.06 -17.12
C VAL A 269 22.64 -32.58 -17.47
N ASP A 270 21.57 -32.41 -18.25
CA ASP A 270 20.69 -31.25 -18.41
C ASP A 270 19.76 -31.12 -17.17
N ASN A 271 19.76 -29.96 -16.50
CA ASN A 271 18.54 -29.19 -16.19
C ASN A 271 18.79 -28.02 -15.22
N ASP A 272 18.18 -26.89 -15.61
CA ASP A 272 17.62 -25.81 -14.79
C ASP A 272 18.55 -25.02 -13.86
N ASP A 273 19.11 -23.93 -14.41
CA ASP A 273 19.45 -22.73 -13.65
C ASP A 273 18.14 -22.05 -13.18
N GLU A 274 17.51 -22.66 -12.20
CA GLU A 274 16.53 -22.04 -11.33
C GLU A 274 17.28 -20.91 -10.60
N TYR A 275 16.85 -19.66 -10.78
CA TYR A 275 17.33 -18.54 -9.95
C TYR A 275 16.77 -18.76 -8.54
N GLU A 276 17.39 -19.66 -7.77
CA GLU A 276 17.26 -19.66 -6.33
C GLU A 276 17.97 -18.40 -5.82
N ASP A 277 17.18 -17.44 -5.32
CA ASP A 277 17.70 -16.34 -4.53
C ASP A 277 18.31 -16.95 -3.25
N GLU A 278 19.64 -17.11 -3.20
CA GLU A 278 20.37 -17.66 -2.03
C GLU A 278 20.25 -16.80 -0.75
N ASP A 279 19.59 -15.65 -0.82
CA ASP A 279 19.42 -14.71 0.30
C ASP A 279 18.02 -14.75 0.94
N LEU A 280 17.35 -15.92 0.92
CA LEU A 280 16.08 -16.13 1.61
C LEU A 280 16.21 -16.93 2.93
N PHE A 281 17.07 -16.47 3.84
CA PHE A 281 16.99 -16.79 5.27
C PHE A 281 17.32 -15.58 6.14
#